data_AF-A0A225UJ27-F1
#
_entry.id   AF-A0A225UJ27-F1
#
_cell.length_a   1.000
_cell.length_b   1.000
_cell.length_c   1.000
_cell.angle_alpha   90.00
_cell.angle_beta   90.00
_cell.angle_gamma   90.00
#
_symmetry.space_group_name_H-M   'P 1'
#
loop_
_entity.id
_entity.type
_entity.pdbx_description
1 polymer ?
#
loop_
_entity_poly.entity_id
_entity_poly.type
_entity_poly.pdbx_seq_one_letter_code
_entity_poly.pdbx_strand_id
1 'polypeptide(L)'
;MNADAQLEDILHENGEDHLYDQVMQLGHPPIIFEWKQVEGFIRAIETAQAQAEVSKGEPLPDDPLGLPVVVTVQKFKEAVLNYLKPQTTSSTLGTSCLVCSLPESGTVGFKMRFLDDEPWMQRIIAVGEPNMLPIANVYMARGLRAGALDLITPHVKWDLRPTLWG
;
A
#
# COMPACT_ATOMS: atom_id res chain seq x y z
N MET A 1 17.62 13.45 3.62
CA MET A 1 16.98 12.95 2.38
C MET A 1 15.72 13.76 2.18
N ASN A 2 15.50 14.33 0.99
CA ASN A 2 14.30 15.12 0.70
C ASN A 2 13.13 14.15 0.49
N ALA A 3 12.02 14.33 1.22
CA ALA A 3 10.85 13.44 1.13
C ALA A 3 10.22 13.48 -0.27
N ASP A 4 10.26 14.64 -0.91
CA ASP A 4 9.73 14.85 -2.27
C ASP A 4 10.56 14.08 -3.31
N ALA A 5 11.90 14.08 -3.19
CA ALA A 5 12.77 13.32 -4.07
C ALA A 5 12.55 11.80 -3.92
N GLN A 6 12.34 11.33 -2.69
CA GLN A 6 12.03 9.91 -2.46
C GLN A 6 10.68 9.50 -3.09
N LEU A 7 9.69 10.38 -3.06
CA LEU A 7 8.40 10.14 -3.72
C LEU A 7 8.54 10.05 -5.25
N GLU A 8 9.28 10.98 -5.86
CA GLU A 8 9.57 10.98 -7.30
C GLU A 8 10.24 9.67 -7.71
N ASP A 9 11.29 9.25 -6.99
CA ASP A 9 12.03 8.02 -7.26
C ASP A 9 11.11 6.79 -7.19
N ILE A 10 10.28 6.68 -6.15
CA ILE A 10 9.35 5.55 -5.97
C ILE A 10 8.32 5.49 -7.12
N LEU A 11 7.75 6.63 -7.51
CA LEU A 11 6.77 6.67 -8.60
C LEU A 11 7.42 6.35 -9.95
N HIS A 12 8.64 6.83 -10.17
CA HIS A 12 9.42 6.52 -11.37
C HIS A 12 9.71 5.01 -11.48
N GLU A 13 10.21 4.40 -10.40
CA GLU A 13 10.47 2.95 -10.35
C GLU A 13 9.19 2.12 -10.59
N ASN A 14 8.05 2.64 -10.16
CA ASN A 14 6.75 2.01 -10.38
C ASN A 14 6.19 2.22 -11.80
N GLY A 15 6.77 3.10 -12.62
CA GLY A 15 6.23 3.53 -13.90
C GLY A 15 5.01 4.45 -13.79
N GLU A 16 4.84 5.13 -12.64
CA GLU A 16 3.69 5.96 -12.32
C GLU A 16 4.07 7.43 -12.07
N ASP A 17 5.06 7.96 -12.79
CA ASP A 17 5.52 9.36 -12.69
C ASP A 17 4.37 10.37 -12.78
N HIS A 18 3.35 10.07 -13.60
CA HIS A 18 2.15 10.89 -13.82
C HIS A 18 1.29 11.08 -12.56
N LEU A 19 1.52 10.31 -11.49
CA LEU A 19 0.82 10.45 -10.22
C LEU A 19 1.42 11.50 -9.28
N TYR A 20 2.64 11.98 -9.55
CA TYR A 20 3.35 12.85 -8.61
C TYR A 20 2.54 14.10 -8.26
N ASP A 21 2.10 14.86 -9.26
CA ASP A 21 1.32 16.09 -9.04
C ASP A 21 -0.02 15.79 -8.35
N GLN A 22 -0.64 14.65 -8.64
CA GLN A 22 -1.89 14.23 -8.01
C GLN A 22 -1.69 13.93 -6.53
N VAL A 23 -0.62 13.21 -6.18
CA VAL A 23 -0.24 12.94 -4.80
C VAL A 23 0.07 14.24 -4.06
N MET A 24 0.80 15.17 -4.69
CA MET A 24 1.16 16.47 -4.11
C MET A 24 -0.05 17.39 -3.85
N GLN A 25 -1.14 17.19 -4.59
CA GLN A 25 -2.39 17.92 -4.42
C GLN A 25 -3.31 17.32 -3.35
N LEU A 26 -2.99 16.15 -2.79
CA LEU A 26 -3.78 15.56 -1.71
C LEU A 26 -3.68 16.41 -0.43
N GLY A 27 -4.83 16.61 0.21
CA GLY A 27 -4.92 17.34 1.50
C GLY A 27 -4.41 16.54 2.71
N HIS A 28 -4.04 15.28 2.52
CA HIS A 28 -3.48 14.40 3.54
C HIS A 28 -2.53 13.38 2.90
N PRO A 29 -1.56 12.83 3.65
CA PRO A 29 -0.61 11.90 3.10
C PRO A 29 -1.25 10.56 2.73
N PRO A 30 -1.13 10.09 1.46
CA PRO A 30 -1.53 8.75 1.09
C PRO A 30 -0.47 7.74 1.52
N ILE A 31 -0.84 6.47 1.42
CA ILE A 31 0.09 5.35 1.48
C ILE A 31 0.55 5.02 0.08
N ILE A 32 1.84 4.88 -0.10
CA ILE A 32 2.49 4.66 -1.38
C ILE A 32 3.25 3.34 -1.31
N PHE A 33 3.04 2.50 -2.31
CA PHE A 33 3.61 1.17 -2.43
C PHE A 33 4.78 1.23 -3.40
N GLU A 34 5.98 1.05 -2.87
CA GLU A 34 7.17 0.82 -3.67
C GLU A 34 7.21 -0.68 -4.00
N TRP A 35 6.68 -1.04 -5.17
CA TRP A 35 6.50 -2.44 -5.55
C TRP A 35 7.84 -3.14 -5.75
N LYS A 36 7.95 -4.39 -5.28
CA LYS A 36 9.15 -5.20 -5.40
C LYS A 36 8.82 -6.55 -6.02
N GLN A 37 9.63 -6.96 -6.99
CA GLN A 37 9.61 -8.31 -7.57
C GLN A 37 8.23 -8.78 -8.07
N VAL A 38 7.37 -7.87 -8.56
CA VAL A 38 5.99 -8.20 -8.97
C VAL A 38 5.96 -9.27 -10.06
N GLU A 39 6.85 -9.19 -11.04
CA GLU A 39 6.98 -10.20 -12.09
C GLU A 39 7.42 -11.55 -11.52
N GLY A 40 8.24 -11.56 -10.47
CA GLY A 40 8.64 -12.77 -9.74
C GLY A 40 7.43 -13.43 -9.08
N PHE A 41 6.59 -12.66 -8.39
CA PHE A 41 5.35 -13.15 -7.81
C PHE A 41 4.41 -13.74 -8.86
N ILE A 42 4.23 -13.06 -10.00
CA ILE A 42 3.36 -13.55 -11.07
C ILE A 42 3.86 -14.91 -11.59
N ARG A 43 5.15 -15.05 -11.89
CA ARG A 43 5.73 -16.32 -12.32
C ARG A 43 5.56 -17.43 -11.27
N ALA A 44 5.72 -17.08 -9.99
CA ALA A 44 5.52 -18.02 -8.89
C ALA A 44 4.06 -18.46 -8.78
N ILE A 45 3.09 -17.55 -8.97
CA ILE A 45 1.66 -17.87 -9.02
C ILE A 45 1.35 -18.85 -10.15
N GLU A 46 1.80 -18.54 -11.37
CA GLU A 46 1.60 -19.41 -12.54
C GLU A 46 2.22 -20.80 -12.31
N THR A 47 3.41 -20.83 -11.71
CA THR A 47 4.11 -22.09 -11.38
C THR A 47 3.33 -22.89 -10.33
N ALA A 48 2.84 -22.25 -9.28
CA ALA A 48 2.10 -22.90 -8.21
C ALA A 48 0.77 -23.47 -8.72
N GLN A 49 0.08 -22.72 -9.60
CA GLN A 49 -1.15 -23.15 -10.26
C GLN A 49 -0.89 -24.38 -11.15
N ALA A 50 0.14 -24.33 -12.00
CA ALA A 50 0.51 -25.46 -12.84
C ALA A 50 0.88 -26.71 -12.03
N GLN A 51 1.57 -26.55 -10.89
CA GLN A 51 1.88 -27.67 -10.00
C GLN A 51 0.62 -28.30 -9.36
N ALA A 52 -0.38 -27.49 -9.02
CA ALA A 52 -1.64 -27.96 -8.45
C ALA A 52 -2.55 -28.66 -9.48
N GLU A 53 -2.48 -28.28 -10.76
CA GLU A 53 -3.26 -28.90 -11.84
C GLU A 53 -2.79 -30.32 -12.21
N VAL A 54 -1.50 -30.62 -12.01
CA VAL A 54 -1.00 -31.98 -12.21
C VAL A 54 -1.66 -32.90 -11.18
N SER A 55 -2.31 -33.99 -11.63
CA SER A 55 -3.22 -34.85 -10.84
C SER A 55 -2.64 -35.58 -9.60
N LYS A 56 -1.46 -35.18 -9.13
CA LYS A 56 -0.79 -35.64 -7.90
C LYS A 56 -0.24 -34.48 -7.04
N GLY A 57 -0.45 -33.23 -7.44
CA GLY A 57 -0.07 -32.05 -6.67
C GLY A 57 -1.03 -31.81 -5.50
N GLU A 58 -0.50 -31.24 -4.41
CA GLU A 58 -1.35 -30.68 -3.36
C GLU A 58 -2.11 -29.48 -3.95
N PRO A 59 -3.44 -29.39 -3.75
CA PRO A 59 -4.22 -28.27 -4.24
C PRO A 59 -3.71 -26.96 -3.62
N LEU A 60 -3.82 -25.86 -4.37
CA LEU A 60 -3.56 -24.54 -3.80
C LEU A 60 -4.61 -24.22 -2.72
N PRO A 61 -4.19 -23.59 -1.60
CA PRO A 61 -5.13 -22.95 -0.68
C PRO A 61 -6.00 -21.90 -1.39
N ASP A 62 -7.08 -21.48 -0.74
CA ASP A 62 -7.94 -20.42 -1.28
C ASP A 62 -7.15 -19.12 -1.49
N ASP A 63 -7.32 -18.49 -2.65
CA ASP A 63 -6.64 -17.24 -3.01
C ASP A 63 -7.33 -16.03 -2.33
N PRO A 64 -6.68 -15.37 -1.35
CA PRO A 64 -7.26 -14.22 -0.65
C PRO A 64 -7.36 -12.97 -1.55
N LEU A 65 -6.59 -12.90 -2.63
CA LEU A 65 -6.57 -11.77 -3.57
C LEU A 65 -7.64 -11.91 -4.67
N GLY A 66 -8.22 -13.11 -4.83
CA GLY A 66 -9.22 -13.38 -5.87
C GLY A 66 -8.69 -13.09 -7.27
N LEU A 67 -7.45 -13.49 -7.55
CA LEU A 67 -6.80 -13.20 -8.82
C LEU A 67 -7.51 -13.91 -9.98
N PRO A 68 -7.58 -13.24 -11.15
CA PRO A 68 -8.10 -13.88 -12.35
C PRO A 68 -7.11 -14.93 -12.87
N VAL A 69 -7.62 -15.83 -13.72
CA VAL A 69 -6.81 -16.90 -14.37
C VAL A 69 -5.57 -16.35 -15.07
N VAL A 70 -5.69 -15.19 -15.74
CA VAL A 70 -4.54 -14.50 -16.34
C VAL A 70 -4.15 -13.32 -15.48
N VAL A 71 -3.02 -13.46 -14.79
CA VAL A 71 -2.45 -12.44 -13.90
C VAL A 71 -1.50 -11.56 -14.70
N THR A 72 -1.75 -10.25 -14.67
CA THR A 72 -0.84 -9.24 -15.24
C THR A 72 -0.30 -8.39 -14.10
N VAL A 73 0.81 -7.68 -14.31
CA VAL A 73 1.39 -6.75 -13.31
C VAL A 73 0.33 -5.80 -12.76
N GLN A 74 -0.45 -5.19 -13.65
CA GLN A 74 -1.54 -4.28 -13.26
C GLN A 74 -2.59 -4.98 -12.38
N LYS A 75 -3.13 -6.11 -12.84
CA LYS A 75 -4.17 -6.85 -12.11
C LYS A 75 -3.69 -7.36 -10.75
N PHE A 76 -2.43 -7.77 -10.66
CA PHE A 76 -1.83 -8.19 -9.41
C PHE A 76 -1.76 -7.02 -8.42
N LYS A 77 -1.19 -5.88 -8.84
CA LYS A 77 -1.13 -4.66 -8.02
C LYS A 77 -2.53 -4.22 -7.57
N GLU A 78 -3.49 -4.18 -8.49
CA GLU A 78 -4.88 -3.83 -8.19
C GLU A 78 -5.53 -4.79 -7.18
N ALA A 79 -5.31 -6.10 -7.31
CA ALA A 79 -5.85 -7.09 -6.38
C ALA A 79 -5.24 -6.92 -4.98
N VAL A 80 -3.92 -6.72 -4.89
CA VAL A 80 -3.24 -6.42 -3.62
C VAL A 80 -3.79 -5.13 -3.00
N LEU A 81 -3.88 -4.03 -3.76
CA LEU A 81 -4.44 -2.78 -3.25
C LEU A 81 -5.90 -2.94 -2.78
N ASN A 82 -6.72 -3.67 -3.53
CA ASN A 82 -8.12 -3.93 -3.16
C ASN A 82 -8.23 -4.75 -1.88
N TYR A 83 -7.37 -5.75 -1.69
CA TYR A 83 -7.30 -6.51 -0.43
C TYR A 83 -6.92 -5.59 0.74
N LEU A 84 -5.92 -4.74 0.53
CA LEU A 84 -5.36 -3.83 1.54
C LEU A 84 -6.26 -2.66 1.89
N LYS A 85 -7.24 -2.32 1.05
CA LYS A 85 -8.18 -1.21 1.29
C LYS A 85 -8.77 -1.32 2.71
N PRO A 86 -8.67 -0.25 3.53
CA PRO A 86 -9.24 -0.26 4.87
C PRO A 86 -10.76 -0.26 4.81
N GLN A 87 -11.35 0.40 3.81
CA GLN A 87 -12.77 0.35 3.48
C GLN A 87 -12.96 0.14 1.97
N THR A 88 -14.05 -0.49 1.54
CA THR A 88 -14.33 -0.71 0.11
C THR A 88 -14.43 0.59 -0.69
N THR A 89 -14.78 1.69 -0.03
CA THR A 89 -14.89 3.04 -0.59
C THR A 89 -13.56 3.80 -0.64
N SER A 90 -12.49 3.28 -0.03
CA SER A 90 -11.17 3.91 -0.07
C SER A 90 -10.67 3.99 -1.51
N SER A 91 -10.24 5.18 -1.90
CA SER A 91 -9.80 5.45 -3.27
C SER A 91 -8.34 5.02 -3.47
N THR A 92 -8.01 4.64 -4.70
CA THR A 92 -6.64 4.40 -5.16
C THR A 92 -6.25 5.47 -6.15
N LEU A 93 -4.98 5.84 -6.21
CA LEU A 93 -4.42 6.58 -7.34
C LEU A 93 -3.46 5.65 -8.07
N GLY A 94 -3.80 5.35 -9.33
CA GLY A 94 -3.13 4.33 -10.12
C GLY A 94 -3.06 2.98 -9.40
N THR A 95 -1.91 2.34 -9.50
CA THR A 95 -1.60 1.03 -8.94
C THR A 95 -0.58 1.09 -7.81
N SER A 96 -0.14 2.27 -7.37
CA SER A 96 0.84 2.43 -6.30
C SER A 96 0.38 3.26 -5.10
N CYS A 97 -0.84 3.81 -5.09
CA CYS A 97 -1.28 4.66 -3.98
C CYS A 97 -2.64 4.26 -3.40
N LEU A 98 -2.72 4.15 -2.07
CA LEU A 98 -3.99 4.12 -1.32
C LEU A 98 -4.22 5.45 -0.63
N VAL A 99 -5.34 6.08 -0.94
CA VAL A 99 -5.80 7.30 -0.28
C VAL A 99 -6.64 6.90 0.93
N CYS A 100 -6.04 7.04 2.11
CA CYS A 100 -6.70 6.77 3.38
C CYS A 100 -6.26 7.77 4.46
N SER A 101 -7.02 7.81 5.55
CA SER A 101 -6.67 8.59 6.73
C SER A 101 -5.51 7.96 7.50
N LEU A 102 -4.89 8.73 8.40
CA LEU A 102 -3.79 8.26 9.23
C LEU A 102 -4.18 7.04 10.10
N PRO A 103 -5.35 7.00 10.79
CA PRO A 103 -5.78 5.80 11.52
C PRO A 103 -5.92 4.57 10.61
N GLU A 104 -6.44 4.75 9.40
CA GLU A 104 -6.63 3.67 8.43
C GLU A 104 -5.31 3.10 7.90
N SER A 105 -4.22 3.86 7.94
CA SER A 105 -2.90 3.35 7.57
C SER A 105 -2.41 2.21 8.45
N GLY A 106 -2.82 2.17 9.72
CA GLY A 106 -2.55 1.04 10.60
C GLY A 106 -3.25 -0.23 10.11
N THR A 107 -4.48 -0.12 9.61
CA THR A 107 -5.22 -1.23 9.02
C THR A 107 -4.54 -1.74 7.74
N VAL A 108 -4.06 -0.85 6.88
CA VAL A 108 -3.31 -1.22 5.67
C VAL A 108 -2.04 -2.00 6.03
N GLY A 109 -1.24 -1.49 6.98
CA GLY A 109 -0.04 -2.19 7.44
C GLY A 109 -0.34 -3.54 8.09
N PHE A 110 -1.41 -3.64 8.89
CA PHE A 110 -1.84 -4.89 9.49
C PHE A 110 -2.25 -5.93 8.43
N LYS A 111 -3.07 -5.53 7.45
CA LYS A 111 -3.51 -6.40 6.36
C LYS A 111 -2.34 -6.87 5.50
N MET A 112 -1.36 -6.02 5.25
CA MET A 112 -0.19 -6.38 4.46
C MET A 112 0.64 -7.46 5.15
N ARG A 113 0.88 -7.32 6.45
CA ARG A 113 1.53 -8.36 7.24
C ARG A 113 0.72 -9.66 7.28
N PHE A 114 -0.60 -9.55 7.39
CA PHE A 114 -1.47 -10.73 7.38
C PHE A 114 -1.43 -11.46 6.04
N LEU A 115 -1.41 -10.71 4.93
CA LEU A 115 -1.27 -11.26 3.58
C LEU A 115 0.05 -12.02 3.40
N ASP A 116 1.16 -11.50 3.95
CA ASP A 116 2.44 -12.20 3.91
C ASP A 116 2.35 -13.57 4.62
N ASP A 117 1.56 -13.68 5.69
CA ASP A 117 1.36 -14.90 6.48
C ASP A 117 0.26 -15.84 5.93
N GLU A 118 -0.48 -15.43 4.88
CA GLU A 118 -1.56 -16.25 4.30
C GLU A 118 -1.01 -17.58 3.74
N PRO A 119 -1.69 -18.73 3.96
CA PRO A 119 -1.23 -20.02 3.45
C PRO A 119 -1.04 -20.03 1.93
N TRP A 120 -1.91 -19.33 1.20
CA TRP A 120 -1.78 -19.15 -0.25
C TRP A 120 -0.48 -18.40 -0.59
N MET A 121 -0.20 -17.28 0.07
CA MET A 121 1.02 -16.50 -0.15
C MET A 121 2.29 -17.31 0.18
N GLN A 122 2.28 -18.03 1.30
CA GLN A 122 3.38 -18.92 1.69
C GLN A 122 3.62 -20.02 0.65
N ARG A 123 2.55 -20.57 0.04
CA ARG A 123 2.66 -21.54 -1.04
C ARG A 123 3.27 -20.94 -2.31
N ILE A 124 2.93 -19.70 -2.65
CA ILE A 124 3.55 -18.96 -3.77
C ILE A 124 5.04 -18.70 -3.49
N ILE A 125 5.38 -18.25 -2.28
CA ILE A 125 6.77 -17.99 -1.89
C ILE A 125 7.61 -19.26 -1.95
N ALA A 126 7.06 -20.40 -1.51
CA ALA A 126 7.77 -21.68 -1.50
C ALA A 126 8.19 -22.19 -2.89
N VAL A 127 7.50 -21.77 -3.95
CA VAL A 127 7.84 -22.15 -5.34
C VAL A 127 8.58 -21.05 -6.10
N GLY A 128 8.61 -19.84 -5.57
CA GLY A 128 9.25 -18.69 -6.20
C GLY A 128 10.73 -18.53 -5.88
N GLU A 129 11.27 -17.36 -6.21
CA GLU A 129 12.69 -17.04 -6.01
C GLU A 129 13.00 -16.79 -4.51
N PRO A 130 14.25 -17.03 -4.06
CA PRO A 130 14.65 -16.68 -2.70
C PRO A 130 14.47 -15.19 -2.42
N ASN A 131 13.91 -14.85 -1.25
CA ASN A 131 13.68 -13.46 -0.81
C ASN A 131 12.66 -12.68 -1.68
N MET A 132 11.59 -13.31 -2.17
CA MET A 132 10.51 -12.59 -2.86
C MET A 132 9.80 -11.56 -1.96
N LEU A 133 9.82 -11.72 -0.63
CA LEU A 133 9.23 -10.74 0.29
C LEU A 133 10.17 -9.56 0.59
N PRO A 134 9.61 -8.37 0.86
CA PRO A 134 8.18 -8.04 0.84
C PRO A 134 7.65 -7.77 -0.59
N ILE A 135 6.34 -7.93 -0.80
CA ILE A 135 5.67 -7.62 -2.09
C ILE A 135 5.84 -6.12 -2.46
N ALA A 136 5.85 -5.26 -1.44
CA ALA A 136 6.15 -3.85 -1.58
C ALA A 136 6.74 -3.30 -0.28
N ASN A 137 7.52 -2.23 -0.36
CA ASN A 137 7.74 -1.38 0.80
C ASN A 137 6.65 -0.32 0.86
N VAL A 138 6.28 0.06 2.08
CA VAL A 138 5.25 1.07 2.30
C VAL A 138 5.89 2.39 2.68
N TYR A 139 5.59 3.43 1.90
CA TYR A 139 6.00 4.80 2.11
C TYR A 139 4.80 5.68 2.43
N MET A 140 4.97 6.63 3.36
CA MET A 140 3.99 7.66 3.63
C MET A 140 4.68 9.00 3.44
N ALA A 141 4.23 9.77 2.44
CA ALA A 141 4.84 11.04 2.07
C ALA A 141 4.72 12.05 3.24
N ARG A 142 5.80 12.25 3.98
CA ARG A 142 5.88 13.26 5.05
C ARG A 142 6.13 14.62 4.40
N GLY A 143 5.09 15.45 4.28
CA GLY A 143 5.27 16.80 3.73
C GLY A 143 4.08 17.38 3.00
N LEU A 144 3.06 16.56 2.70
CA LEU A 144 1.78 17.04 2.19
C LEU A 144 1.17 17.96 3.26
N ARG A 145 1.26 19.26 2.97
CA ARG A 145 1.21 20.38 3.92
C ARG A 145 0.41 20.06 5.18
N ALA A 146 1.09 20.12 6.32
CA ALA A 146 0.49 20.09 7.66
C ALA A 146 -0.51 21.23 7.96
N GLY A 147 -1.10 21.87 6.95
CA GLY A 147 -2.13 22.90 7.10
C GLY A 147 -3.47 22.34 7.59
N ALA A 148 -3.70 21.02 7.53
CA ALA A 148 -4.91 20.41 8.09
C ALA A 148 -4.85 20.26 9.62
N LEU A 149 -3.65 20.18 10.22
CA LEU A 149 -3.50 20.17 11.69
C LEU A 149 -3.62 21.59 12.28
N ASP A 150 -3.24 22.63 11.53
CA ASP A 150 -3.45 24.02 11.93
C ASP A 150 -4.92 24.46 11.90
N LEU A 151 -5.78 23.79 11.13
CA LEU A 151 -7.23 24.08 11.09
C LEU A 151 -8.04 23.37 12.18
N ILE A 152 -7.49 22.30 12.78
CA ILE A 152 -8.18 21.51 13.81
C ILE A 152 -7.72 21.90 15.22
N THR A 153 -6.58 22.58 15.35
CA THR A 153 -6.16 23.10 16.65
C THR A 153 -7.01 24.35 16.96
N PRO A 154 -7.97 24.31 17.90
CA PRO A 154 -8.66 25.53 18.29
C PRO A 154 -7.59 26.50 18.78
N HIS A 155 -7.50 27.68 18.14
CA HIS A 155 -6.77 28.79 18.69
C HIS A 155 -7.41 29.13 20.04
N VAL A 156 -6.87 28.56 21.11
CA VAL A 156 -7.11 29.05 22.46
C VAL A 156 -6.55 30.46 22.46
N LYS A 157 -7.44 31.45 22.29
CA LYS A 157 -7.13 32.85 22.59
C LYS A 157 -6.79 32.88 24.06
N TRP A 158 -5.50 32.89 24.37
CA TRP A 158 -5.02 33.29 25.67
C TRP A 158 -5.26 34.78 25.80
N ASP A 159 -6.46 35.16 26.23
CA ASP A 159 -6.73 36.52 26.66
C ASP A 159 -5.86 36.79 27.89
N LEU A 160 -4.76 37.47 27.62
CA LEU A 160 -3.87 38.02 28.62
C LEU A 160 -4.58 39.16 29.37
N ARG A 161 -4.94 38.84 30.64
CA ARG A 161 -4.79 39.68 31.86
C ARG A 161 -5.76 40.88 32.02
N PRO A 162 -6.03 41.40 33.25
CA PRO A 162 -5.05 41.57 34.33
C PRO A 162 -5.48 41.27 35.78
N THR A 163 -4.43 41.23 36.62
CA THR A 163 -4.40 41.36 38.08
C THR A 163 -5.47 42.27 38.66
N LEU A 164 -5.92 42.00 39.89
CA LEU A 164 -5.83 42.94 41.01
C LEU A 164 -6.23 42.27 42.34
N TRP A 165 -5.42 42.59 43.35
CA TRP A 165 -5.78 42.53 44.75
C TRP A 165 -7.08 43.30 45.03
N GLY A 166 -7.89 42.78 45.95
CA GLY A 166 -9.09 43.40 46.51
C GLY A 166 -9.76 42.44 47.48
#